data_AF-A0A3D0SEF6-F1
#
_entry.id   AF-A0A3D0SEF6-F1
#
_cell.length_a   1.000
_cell.length_b   1.000
_cell.length_c   1.000
_cell.angle_alpha   90.00
_cell.angle_beta   90.00
_cell.angle_gamma   90.00
#
_symmetry.space_group_name_H-M   'P 1'
#
loop_
_entity.id
_entity.type
_entity.pdbx_description
1 polymer ?
#
loop_
_entity_poly.entity_id
_entity_poly.type
_entity_poly.pdbx_seq_one_letter_code
_entity_poly.pdbx_strand_id
1 'polypeptide(L)' 'MPQPFHLAIPVDNLEKAREFYGELLGCKQGRSDTQWIDWDLAGHQLVTHLVKAMPSAPEYNAVDGHSVP' A
#
# COMPACT_ATOMS: atom_id res chain seq x y z
N MET A 1 2.31 11.53 20.89
CA MET A 1 1.83 11.67 19.50
C MET A 1 2.36 10.48 18.72
N PRO A 2 1.53 9.75 17.95
CA PRO A 2 2.06 8.71 17.07
C PRO A 2 3.09 9.32 16.12
N GLN A 3 4.19 8.61 15.86
CA GLN A 3 5.16 9.04 14.85
C GLN A 3 4.60 8.68 13.47
N PRO A 4 4.38 9.66 12.57
CA PRO A 4 3.92 9.37 11.23
C PRO A 4 4.89 8.44 10.51
N PHE A 5 4.36 7.53 9.70
CA PHE A 5 5.17 6.72 8.81
C PHE A 5 4.87 7.11 7.37
N HIS A 6 5.78 6.74 6.48
CA HIS A 6 5.60 6.81 5.05
C HIS A 6 5.87 5.41 4.49
N LEU A 7 4.84 4.79 3.90
CA LEU A 7 4.93 3.44 3.34
C LEU A 7 4.45 3.42 1.89
N ALA A 8 5.34 2.97 1.00
CA ALA A 8 5.03 2.75 -0.40
C ALA A 8 4.60 1.30 -0.63
N ILE A 9 3.44 1.11 -1.27
CA ILE A 9 2.84 -0.19 -1.55
C ILE A 9 2.76 -0.37 -3.07
N PRO A 10 3.37 -1.41 -3.65
CA PRO A 10 3.22 -1.70 -5.07
C PRO A 10 1.80 -2.19 -5.35
N VAL A 11 1.20 -1.70 -6.43
CA VAL A 11 -0.09 -2.16 -6.94
C VAL A 11 -0.01 -2.44 -8.42
N ASP A 12 -0.85 -3.33 -8.93
CA ASP A 12 -0.96 -3.63 -10.36
C ASP A 12 -2.06 -2.83 -11.07
N ASN A 13 -2.88 -2.10 -10.30
CA ASN A 13 -4.00 -1.32 -10.81
C ASN A 13 -4.36 -0.16 -9.87
N LEU A 14 -4.27 1.08 -10.37
CA LEU A 14 -4.57 2.29 -9.58
C LEU A 14 -6.07 2.51 -9.37
N GLU A 15 -6.95 2.04 -10.26
CA GLU A 15 -8.40 2.17 -10.07
C GLU A 15 -8.87 1.27 -8.92
N LYS A 16 -8.40 0.02 -8.89
CA LYS A 16 -8.64 -0.88 -7.73
C LYS A 16 -8.07 -0.31 -6.44
N ALA A 17 -6.93 0.39 -6.52
CA ALA A 17 -6.38 1.08 -5.36
C ALA A 17 -7.29 2.23 -4.88
N ARG A 18 -7.96 2.97 -5.77
CA ARG A 18 -8.95 3.99 -5.38
C ARG A 18 -10.15 3.39 -4.67
N GLU A 19 -10.70 2.32 -5.20
CA GLU A 19 -11.82 1.60 -4.58
C GLU A 19 -11.42 1.09 -3.18
N PHE A 20 -10.25 0.47 -3.06
CA PHE A 20 -9.82 -0.13 -1.79
C PHE A 20 -9.36 0.92 -0.77
N TYR A 21 -8.37 1.74 -1.09
CA TYR A 21 -7.78 2.69 -0.14
C TYR A 21 -8.68 3.91 0.09
N GLY A 22 -9.34 4.40 -0.97
CA GLY A 22 -10.20 5.57 -0.91
C GLY A 22 -11.59 5.26 -0.39
N GLU A 23 -12.31 4.32 -1.02
CA GLU A 23 -13.71 4.07 -0.67
C GLU A 23 -13.86 3.10 0.50
N LEU A 24 -13.21 1.93 0.45
CA LEU A 24 -13.36 0.90 1.48
C LEU A 24 -12.64 1.27 2.78
N LEU A 25 -11.38 1.72 2.70
CA LEU A 25 -10.60 2.12 3.88
C LEU A 25 -10.83 3.58 4.29
N GLY A 26 -11.44 4.41 3.43
CA GLY A 26 -11.74 5.80 3.75
C GLY A 26 -10.52 6.72 3.81
N CYS A 27 -9.39 6.33 3.21
CA CYS A 27 -8.19 7.18 3.19
C CYS A 27 -8.45 8.40 2.30
N LYS A 28 -8.05 9.59 2.74
CA LYS A 28 -8.18 10.79 1.92
C LYS A 28 -7.11 10.77 0.84
N GLN A 29 -7.52 10.90 -0.43
CA GLN A 29 -6.58 11.05 -1.52
C GLN A 29 -5.86 12.39 -1.43
N GLY A 30 -4.53 12.35 -1.52
CA GLY A 30 -3.66 13.51 -1.67
C GLY A 30 -3.33 13.77 -3.14
N ARG A 31 -2.03 13.86 -3.43
CA ARG A 31 -1.52 14.00 -4.80
C ARG A 31 -1.62 12.67 -5.55
N SER A 32 -1.63 12.74 -6.87
CA SER A 32 -1.63 11.55 -7.73
C SER A 32 -1.01 11.85 -9.09
N ASP A 33 -0.53 10.81 -9.75
CA ASP A 33 -0.08 10.81 -11.14
C ASP A 33 -0.61 9.53 -11.83
N THR A 34 -0.28 9.38 -13.12
CA THR A 34 -0.47 8.19 -13.95
C THR A 34 0.14 6.91 -13.38
N GLN A 35 1.11 7.01 -12.47
CA GLN A 35 1.82 5.86 -11.90
C GLN A 35 1.71 5.74 -10.37
N TRP A 36 1.07 6.67 -9.67
CA TRP A 36 0.99 6.58 -8.20
C TRP A 36 -0.11 7.46 -7.59
N ILE A 37 -0.48 7.17 -6.35
CA ILE A 37 -1.44 7.94 -5.54
C ILE A 37 -0.92 8.04 -4.10
N ASP A 38 -0.92 9.25 -3.54
CA ASP A 38 -0.69 9.52 -2.12
C ASP A 38 -2.02 9.42 -1.35
N TRP A 39 -2.00 8.82 -0.16
CA TRP A 39 -3.14 8.70 0.76
C TRP A 39 -2.79 9.19 2.16
N ASP A 40 -3.71 9.92 2.79
CA ASP A 40 -3.72 10.13 4.24
C ASP A 40 -4.50 9.01 4.92
N LEU A 41 -3.78 8.22 5.72
CA LEU A 41 -4.30 7.19 6.60
C LEU A 41 -4.25 7.73 8.04
N ALA A 42 -5.22 8.56 8.42
CA ALA A 42 -5.35 9.12 9.77
C ALA A 42 -4.07 9.83 10.26
N GLY A 43 -3.42 10.60 9.39
CA GLY A 43 -2.15 11.31 9.67
C GLY A 43 -0.88 10.53 9.33
N HIS A 44 -1.00 9.30 8.81
CA HIS A 44 0.11 8.54 8.22
C HIS A 44 0.05 8.62 6.68
N GLN A 45 1.21 8.52 6.02
CA GLN A 45 1.28 8.58 4.57
C GLN A 45 1.41 7.16 3.97
N LEU A 46 0.46 6.79 3.12
CA LEU A 46 0.57 5.64 2.23
C LEU A 46 0.74 6.11 0.79
N VAL A 47 1.54 5.39 0.01
CA VAL A 47 1.72 5.68 -1.43
C VAL A 47 1.53 4.40 -2.22
N THR A 48 0.46 4.31 -2.99
CA THR A 48 0.29 3.20 -3.95
C THR A 48 0.98 3.55 -5.25
N HIS A 49 1.91 2.72 -5.73
CA HIS A 49 2.63 2.94 -6.98
C HIS A 49 2.44 1.76 -7.94
N LEU A 50 2.12 2.07 -9.19
CA LEU A 50 1.85 1.10 -10.24
C LEU A 50 3.13 0.37 -10.65
N VAL A 51 3.13 -0.96 -10.56
CA VAL A 51 4.24 -1.82 -10.99
C VAL A 51 3.83 -2.69 -12.16
N LYS A 52 4.77 -2.96 -13.07
CA LYS A 52 4.54 -3.88 -14.22
C LYS A 52 4.51 -5.33 -13.78
N ALA A 53 5.19 -5.67 -12.69
CA ALA A 53 5.22 -6.98 -12.08
C ALA A 53 5.30 -6.80 -10.57
N MET A 54 4.51 -7.56 -9.82
CA MET A 54 4.58 -7.56 -8.36
C MET A 54 5.93 -8.09 -7.89
N PRO A 55 6.51 -7.53 -6.82
CA PRO A 55 7.71 -8.11 -6.22
C PRO A 55 7.42 -9.54 -5.77
N SER A 56 8.43 -10.40 -5.87
CA SER A 56 8.35 -11.76 -5.32
C SER A 56 8.01 -11.70 -3.83
N ALA A 57 7.18 -12.63 -3.36
CA ALA A 57 6.92 -12.78 -1.94
C ALA A 57 8.27 -12.91 -1.19
N PRO A 58 8.41 -12.29 0.00
CA PRO A 58 9.59 -12.51 0.82
C PRO A 58 9.78 -14.01 1.07
N GLU A 59 11.03 -14.43 1.25
CA GLU A 59 11.31 -15.82 1.60
C GLU A 59 10.61 -16.15 2.94
N TYR A 60 9.85 -17.25 2.95
CA TYR A 60 9.11 -17.71 4.11
C TYR A 60 10.04 -17.84 5.31
N ASN A 61 9.82 -17.03 6.33
CA ASN A 61 10.46 -17.25 7.62
C ASN A 61 9.60 -18.24 8.41
N ALA A 62 10.21 -19.26 9.00
CA ALA A 62 9.50 -20.18 9.88
C ALA A 62 9.05 -19.44 11.14
N VAL A 63 7.74 -19.32 11.33
CA VAL A 63 7.15 -18.87 12.60
C VAL A 63 6.45 -20.08 13.19
N ASP A 64 6.86 -20.52 14.38
CA ASP A 64 6.32 -21.69 15.08
C ASP A 64 6.30 -22.99 14.25
N GLY A 65 7.29 -23.20 13.38
CA GLY A 65 7.39 -24.38 12.52
C GLY A 65 6.42 -24.40 11.34
N HIS A 66 5.66 -23.33 11.12
CA HIS A 66 4.82 -23.14 9.94
C HIS A 66 5.46 -22.14 8.99
N SER A 67 5.41 -22.43 7.70
CA SER A 67 5.76 -21.47 6.65
C SER A 67 4.68 -20.40 6.59
N VAL A 68 5.00 -19.20 7.06
CA VAL A 68 4.10 -18.04 6.98
C VAL A 68 4.58 -17.13 5.84
N PRO A 69 3.71 -16.75 4.87
CA PRO A 69 4.07 -15.91 3.72
C PRO A 69 4.60 -14.53 4.07
#